data_AF-A0A8S9IVZ3-F1
#
_entry.id   AF-A0A8S9IVZ3-F1
#
_cell.length_a   1.000
_cell.length_b   1.000
_cell.length_c   1.000
_cell.angle_alpha   90.00
_cell.angle_beta   90.00
_cell.angle_gamma   90.00
#
_symmetry.space_group_name_H-M   'P 1'
#
loop_
_entity.id
_entity.type
_entity.pdbx_description
1 polymer ?
#
loop_
_entity_poly.entity_id
_entity_poly.type
_entity_poly.pdbx_seq_one_letter_code
_entity_poly.pdbx_strand_id
1 'polypeptide(L)'
;MGDTWIPDGIFEMKPLIRNFFENTATVQLDHRLLATTTLLAIGTTWWFTRKLDIHPAVKALIGSTVAMTAVQVTLGVSTLLSYVPVSLGSAHQAGALTLLTLMLLLNHTLRRPSPSLLKSLPQVAKSNFS
;
A
#
# COMPACT_ATOMS: atom_id res chain seq x y z
N MET A 1 1.85 -23.29 11.29
CA MET A 1 2.86 -22.31 10.83
C MET A 1 4.19 -22.83 11.36
N GLY A 2 5.09 -23.26 10.47
CA GLY A 2 6.32 -23.97 10.84
C GLY A 2 7.40 -23.07 11.43
N ASP A 3 8.39 -23.70 12.07
CA ASP A 3 9.48 -23.09 12.83
C ASP A 3 10.58 -22.44 11.95
N THR A 4 10.40 -22.47 10.63
CA THR A 4 11.36 -21.99 9.62
C THR A 4 10.88 -20.72 8.94
N TRP A 5 11.79 -19.75 8.80
CA TRP A 5 11.54 -18.46 8.13
C TRP A 5 11.29 -18.61 6.63
N ILE A 6 11.97 -19.58 5.99
CA ILE A 6 11.75 -19.96 4.60
C ILE A 6 11.07 -21.33 4.63
N PRO A 7 9.81 -21.45 4.18
CA PRO A 7 9.14 -22.72 4.10
C PRO A 7 9.84 -23.68 3.13
N ASP A 8 9.75 -24.98 3.41
CA ASP A 8 10.17 -25.99 2.44
C ASP A 8 9.27 -25.95 1.20
N GLY A 9 9.84 -26.32 0.05
CA GLY A 9 9.08 -26.52 -1.18
C GLY A 9 8.72 -25.25 -1.96
N ILE A 10 9.27 -24.08 -1.63
CA ILE A 10 8.94 -22.80 -2.30
C ILE A 10 9.23 -22.74 -3.82
N PHE A 11 9.98 -23.71 -4.35
CA PHE A 11 10.33 -23.82 -5.77
C PHE A 11 9.92 -25.18 -6.39
N GLU A 12 8.99 -25.91 -5.77
CA GLU A 12 8.60 -27.25 -6.21
C GLU A 12 7.80 -27.25 -7.52
N MET A 13 6.96 -26.23 -7.76
CA MET A 13 6.11 -26.20 -8.95
C MET A 13 6.90 -25.76 -10.19
N LYS A 14 6.60 -26.38 -11.33
CA LYS A 14 7.10 -25.99 -12.66
C LYS A 14 5.96 -25.50 -13.56
N PRO A 15 6.16 -24.44 -14.37
CA PRO A 15 7.31 -23.52 -14.36
C PRO A 15 7.41 -22.72 -13.06
N LEU A 16 8.61 -22.23 -12.73
CA LEU A 16 8.90 -21.57 -11.43
C LEU A 16 7.94 -20.44 -11.08
N ILE A 17 7.43 -19.71 -12.09
CA ILE A 17 6.46 -18.62 -11.90
C ILE A 17 5.19 -19.07 -11.17
N ARG A 18 4.77 -20.33 -11.30
CA ARG A 18 3.57 -20.87 -10.63
C ARG A 18 3.73 -20.87 -9.11
N ASN A 19 4.95 -20.95 -8.58
CA ASN A 19 5.13 -20.94 -7.13
C ASN A 19 4.65 -19.62 -6.51
N PHE A 20 4.87 -18.48 -7.18
CA PHE A 20 4.47 -17.16 -6.67
C PHE A 20 2.95 -16.95 -6.58
N PHE A 21 2.14 -17.80 -7.22
CA PHE A 21 0.68 -17.63 -7.29
C PHE A 21 -0.10 -18.85 -6.77
N GLU A 22 0.44 -20.06 -6.94
CA GLU A 22 -0.26 -21.32 -6.68
C GLU A 22 0.38 -22.10 -5.53
N ASN A 23 1.67 -21.89 -5.24
CA ASN A 23 2.30 -22.55 -4.09
C ASN A 23 1.95 -21.78 -2.81
N THR A 24 1.13 -22.40 -1.98
CA THR A 24 0.62 -21.78 -0.75
C THR A 24 1.73 -21.30 0.19
N ALA A 25 2.85 -22.03 0.27
CA ALA A 25 3.98 -21.65 1.10
C ALA A 25 4.67 -20.38 0.58
N THR A 26 4.95 -20.33 -0.72
CA THR A 26 5.54 -19.16 -1.38
C THR A 26 4.60 -17.95 -1.32
N VAL A 27 3.31 -18.11 -1.60
CA VAL A 27 2.30 -17.04 -1.51
C VAL A 27 2.23 -16.46 -0.10
N GLN A 28 2.28 -17.30 0.94
CA GLN A 28 2.29 -16.82 2.33
C GLN A 28 3.57 -16.07 2.68
N LEU A 29 4.73 -16.54 2.20
CA LEU A 29 6.01 -15.86 2.38
C LEU A 29 5.99 -14.47 1.70
N ASP A 30 5.58 -14.42 0.44
CA ASP A 30 5.46 -13.18 -0.34
C ASP A 30 4.52 -12.19 0.34
N HIS A 31 3.34 -12.65 0.78
CA HIS A 31 2.39 -11.83 1.50
C HIS A 31 2.98 -11.26 2.80
N ARG A 32 3.69 -12.07 3.61
CA ARG A 32 4.34 -11.62 4.86
C ARG A 32 5.39 -10.57 4.59
N LEU A 33 6.21 -10.76 3.55
CA LEU A 33 7.24 -9.81 3.17
C LEU A 33 6.60 -8.48 2.74
N LEU A 34 5.65 -8.54 1.81
CA LEU A 34 4.94 -7.35 1.31
C LEU A 34 4.18 -6.61 2.42
N ALA A 35 3.51 -7.33 3.33
CA ALA A 35 2.81 -6.74 4.46
C ALA A 35 3.78 -6.01 5.40
N THR A 36 4.92 -6.65 5.72
CA THR A 36 5.93 -6.07 6.62
C THR A 36 6.59 -4.85 6.01
N THR A 37 7.01 -4.91 4.73
CA THR A 37 7.62 -3.76 4.04
C THR A 37 6.63 -2.61 3.89
N THR A 38 5.35 -2.90 3.62
CA THR A 38 4.30 -1.89 3.50
C THR A 38 4.04 -1.20 4.83
N LEU A 39 3.91 -1.96 5.93
CA LEU A 39 3.74 -1.42 7.28
C LEU A 39 4.89 -0.49 7.66
N LEU A 40 6.14 -0.92 7.41
CA LEU A 40 7.33 -0.11 7.67
C LEU A 40 7.38 1.14 6.79
N ALA A 41 7.07 1.03 5.49
CA ALA A 41 7.06 2.17 4.57
C ALA A 41 6.02 3.23 4.97
N ILE A 42 4.81 2.80 5.35
CA ILE A 42 3.74 3.71 5.79
C ILE A 42 4.09 4.33 7.15
N GLY A 43 4.58 3.52 8.09
CA GLY A 43 5.00 3.98 9.41
C GLY A 43 6.15 4.99 9.36
N THR A 44 7.15 4.75 8.52
CA THR A 44 8.27 5.68 8.29
C THR A 44 7.80 6.95 7.59
N THR A 45 6.96 6.85 6.56
CA THR A 45 6.35 8.00 5.88
C THR A 45 5.61 8.90 6.88
N TRP A 46 4.76 8.31 7.72
CA TRP A 46 4.08 9.03 8.78
C TRP A 46 5.09 9.66 9.76
N TRP A 47 6.06 8.89 10.27
CA TRP A 47 7.06 9.38 11.22
C TRP A 47 7.79 10.64 10.72
N PHE A 48 8.28 10.62 9.48
CA PHE A 48 9.02 11.74 8.90
C PHE A 48 8.14 12.94 8.55
N THR A 49 6.87 12.72 8.19
CA THR A 49 5.97 13.81 7.77
C THR A 49 5.30 14.54 8.93
N ARG A 50 5.27 13.97 10.14
CA ARG A 50 4.62 14.59 11.32
C ARG A 50 5.13 15.98 11.68
N LYS A 51 6.40 16.27 11.42
CA LYS A 51 7.04 17.58 11.71
C LYS A 51 7.10 18.51 10.51
N LEU A 52 6.66 18.06 9.34
CA LEU A 52 6.68 18.88 8.13
C LEU A 52 5.45 19.78 8.07
N ASP A 53 5.66 20.99 7.55
CA ASP A 53 4.57 21.88 7.19
C ASP A 53 4.04 21.51 5.80
N ILE A 54 3.16 20.52 5.79
CA ILE A 54 2.46 20.04 4.60
C ILE A 54 0.97 20.37 4.68
N HIS A 55 0.35 20.51 3.52
CA HIS A 55 -1.07 20.86 3.40
C HIS A 55 -1.96 19.93 4.25
N PRO A 56 -2.96 20.45 4.98
CA PRO A 56 -3.80 19.65 5.89
C PRO A 56 -4.45 18.43 5.23
N ALA A 57 -4.87 18.54 3.97
CA ALA A 57 -5.43 17.41 3.22
C ALA A 57 -4.43 16.24 3.05
N VAL A 58 -3.14 16.55 2.85
CA VAL A 58 -2.08 15.53 2.75
C VAL A 58 -1.84 14.88 4.11
N LYS A 59 -1.84 15.67 5.21
CA LYS A 59 -1.75 15.12 6.58
C LYS A 59 -2.89 14.16 6.87
N ALA A 60 -4.12 14.54 6.52
CA ALA A 60 -5.30 13.70 6.67
C ALA A 60 -5.17 12.40 5.87
N LEU A 61 -4.72 12.47 4.61
CA LEU A 61 -4.56 11.31 3.75
C LEU A 61 -3.47 10.32 4.24
N ILE A 62 -2.35 10.84 4.75
CA ILE A 62 -1.32 10.02 5.42
C ILE A 62 -1.93 9.36 6.67
N GLY A 63 -2.68 10.11 7.48
CA GLY A 63 -3.37 9.58 8.65
C GLY A 63 -4.37 8.46 8.31
N SER A 64 -5.20 8.66 7.28
CA SER A 64 -6.13 7.64 6.78
C SER A 64 -5.40 6.38 6.30
N THR A 65 -4.25 6.54 5.64
CA THR A 65 -3.42 5.40 5.21
C THR A 65 -2.92 4.60 6.41
N VAL A 66 -2.39 5.27 7.44
CA VAL A 66 -1.92 4.62 8.68
C VAL A 66 -3.06 3.88 9.36
N ALA A 67 -4.23 4.52 9.48
CA ALA A 67 -5.41 3.89 10.08
C ALA A 67 -5.87 2.65 9.30
N MET A 68 -5.96 2.75 7.96
CA MET A 68 -6.35 1.62 7.11
C MET A 68 -5.31 0.48 7.17
N THR A 69 -4.03 0.80 7.34
CA THR A 69 -2.98 -0.22 7.55
C THR A 69 -3.20 -0.99 8.84
N ALA A 70 -3.55 -0.30 9.94
CA ALA A 70 -3.88 -0.95 11.21
C ALA A 70 -5.11 -1.87 11.09
N VAL A 71 -6.14 -1.42 10.37
CA VAL A 71 -7.31 -2.25 10.03
C VAL A 71 -6.89 -3.49 9.24
N GLN A 72 -6.01 -3.34 8.25
CA GLN A 72 -5.54 -4.48 7.46
C GLN A 72 -4.76 -5.52 8.26
N VAL A 73 -3.86 -5.08 9.15
CA VAL A 73 -3.13 -6.00 10.04
C VAL A 73 -4.12 -6.74 10.94
N THR A 74 -5.10 -6.03 11.49
CA THR A 74 -6.14 -6.63 12.34
C THR A 74 -6.93 -7.68 11.56
N LEU A 75 -7.45 -7.33 10.37
CA LEU A 75 -8.20 -8.26 9.53
C LEU A 75 -7.37 -9.48 9.11
N GLY A 76 -6.08 -9.29 8.80
CA GLY A 76 -5.17 -10.38 8.43
C GLY A 76 -4.98 -11.37 9.59
N VAL A 77 -4.70 -10.86 10.79
CA VAL A 77 -4.57 -11.70 12.00
C VAL A 77 -5.90 -12.39 12.33
N SER A 78 -7.02 -11.66 12.30
CA SER A 78 -8.35 -12.25 12.54
C SER A 78 -8.69 -13.35 11.53
N THR A 79 -8.34 -13.17 10.26
CA THR A 79 -8.56 -14.20 9.22
C THR A 79 -7.81 -15.48 9.57
N LEU A 80 -6.56 -15.37 10.03
CA LEU A 80 -5.75 -16.53 10.43
C LEU A 80 -6.31 -17.22 11.68
N LEU A 81 -6.67 -16.45 12.71
CA LEU A 81 -7.22 -16.99 13.96
C LEU A 81 -8.58 -17.66 13.77
N SER A 82 -9.35 -17.23 12.77
CA SER A 82 -10.68 -17.79 12.46
C SER A 82 -10.66 -18.86 11.36
N TYR A 83 -9.49 -19.40 10.98
CA TYR A 83 -9.35 -20.43 9.94
C TYR A 83 -9.83 -20.00 8.55
N VAL A 84 -9.56 -18.74 8.18
CA VAL A 84 -9.79 -18.18 6.85
C VAL A 84 -11.28 -18.21 6.42
N PRO A 85 -12.19 -17.62 7.21
CA PRO A 85 -13.59 -17.54 6.80
C PRO A 85 -13.72 -16.57 5.61
N VAL A 86 -14.56 -16.93 4.64
CA VAL A 86 -14.71 -16.19 3.38
C VAL A 86 -15.06 -14.72 3.61
N SER A 87 -15.89 -14.41 4.61
CA SER A 87 -16.27 -13.03 4.93
C SER A 87 -15.07 -12.18 5.38
N LEU A 88 -14.23 -12.67 6.29
CA LEU A 88 -13.03 -11.95 6.73
C LEU A 88 -11.97 -11.88 5.63
N GLY A 89 -11.80 -12.97 4.86
CA GLY A 89 -10.90 -12.98 3.70
C GLY A 89 -11.29 -11.93 2.66
N SER A 90 -12.56 -11.86 2.30
CA SER A 90 -13.09 -10.84 1.37
C SER A 90 -12.98 -9.43 1.94
N ALA A 91 -13.26 -9.24 3.25
CA ALA A 91 -13.08 -7.95 3.90
C ALA A 91 -11.61 -7.50 3.88
N HIS A 92 -10.67 -8.42 4.13
CA HIS A 92 -9.23 -8.15 4.04
C HIS A 92 -8.79 -7.79 2.61
N GLN A 93 -9.33 -8.46 1.60
CA GLN A 93 -9.05 -8.12 0.19
C GLN A 93 -9.60 -6.73 -0.19
N ALA A 94 -10.83 -6.41 0.21
CA ALA A 94 -11.41 -5.08 0.02
C ALA A 94 -10.62 -3.98 0.77
N GLY A 95 -10.13 -4.30 1.97
CA GLY A 95 -9.23 -3.45 2.74
C GLY A 95 -7.91 -3.19 2.02
N ALA A 96 -7.32 -4.21 1.40
CA ALA A 96 -6.11 -4.06 0.60
C ALA A 96 -6.32 -3.13 -0.61
N LEU A 97 -7.45 -3.24 -1.31
CA LEU A 97 -7.80 -2.35 -2.41
C LEU A 97 -7.99 -0.90 -1.94
N THR A 98 -8.62 -0.72 -0.78
CA THR A 98 -8.78 0.60 -0.16
C THR A 98 -7.44 1.22 0.18
N LEU A 99 -6.53 0.46 0.81
CA LEU A 99 -5.20 0.91 1.14
C LEU A 99 -4.39 1.29 -0.11
N LEU A 100 -4.45 0.47 -1.16
CA LEU A 100 -3.82 0.76 -2.45
C LEU A 100 -4.36 2.07 -3.04
N THR A 101 -5.66 2.28 -2.98
CA THR A 101 -6.31 3.50 -3.49
C THR A 101 -5.86 4.74 -2.72
N LEU A 102 -5.77 4.67 -1.39
CA LEU A 102 -5.23 5.76 -0.56
C LEU A 102 -3.77 6.09 -0.94
N MET A 103 -2.96 5.07 -1.22
CA MET A 103 -1.57 5.26 -1.64
C MET A 103 -1.44 5.85 -3.05
N LEU A 104 -2.27 5.42 -4.00
CA LEU A 104 -2.34 6.02 -5.32
C LEU A 104 -2.75 7.50 -5.24
N LEU A 105 -3.76 7.80 -4.43
CA LEU A 105 -4.21 9.18 -4.19
C LEU A 105 -3.10 10.01 -3.57
N LEU A 106 -2.40 9.49 -2.54
CA LEU A 106 -1.30 10.21 -1.90
C LEU A 106 -0.18 10.51 -2.88
N ASN A 107 0.22 9.51 -3.67
CA ASN A 107 1.24 9.68 -4.70
C ASN A 107 0.80 10.72 -5.73
N HIS A 108 -0.46 10.71 -6.16
CA HIS A 108 -0.98 11.67 -7.12
C HIS A 108 -1.01 13.10 -6.56
N THR A 109 -1.45 13.29 -5.31
CA THR A 109 -1.48 14.61 -4.65
C THR A 109 -0.08 15.18 -4.44
N LEU A 110 0.93 14.33 -4.24
CA LEU A 110 2.32 14.74 -4.06
C LEU A 110 3.08 14.95 -5.38
N ARG A 111 2.51 14.58 -6.54
CA ARG A 111 3.15 14.82 -7.83
C ARG A 111 3.25 16.32 -8.09
N ARG A 112 4.47 16.78 -8.37
CA ARG A 112 4.70 18.16 -8.79
C ARG A 112 4.07 18.39 -10.17
N PRO A 113 3.47 19.57 -10.42
CA PRO A 113 3.00 19.93 -11.75
C PRO A 113 4.14 19.87 -12.76
N SER A 114 3.84 19.51 -14.02
CA SER A 114 4.85 19.49 -15.08
C SER A 114 5.56 20.86 -15.19
N PRO A 115 6.90 20.91 -15.29
CA PRO A 115 7.62 22.15 -15.54
C PRO A 115 7.13 22.89 -16.81
N SER A 116 6.66 22.16 -17.83
CA SER A 116 6.08 22.76 -19.04
C SER A 116 4.77 23.50 -18.75
N LEU A 117 3.92 22.93 -17.89
CA LEU A 117 2.65 23.52 -17.48
C LEU A 117 2.87 24.75 -16.59
N LEU A 118 3.85 24.70 -15.69
CA LEU A 118 4.24 25.86 -14.89
C LEU A 118 4.77 27.01 -15.77
N LYS A 119 5.53 26.70 -16.83
CA LYS A 119 6.03 27.69 -17.80
C LYS A 119 4.92 28.31 -18.66
N SER A 120 3.80 27.62 -18.90
CA SER A 120 2.67 28.15 -19.68
C SER A 120 1.72 29.05 -18.87
N LEU A 121 1.67 28.91 -17.54
CA LEU A 121 0.82 29.76 -16.67
C LEU A 121 1.04 31.28 -16.86
N PRO A 122 2.28 31.81 -16.92
CA PRO A 122 2.50 33.23 -17.18
C PRO A 122 2.05 33.69 -18.58
N GLN A 123 2.03 32.80 -19.58
CA GLN A 123 1.59 33.15 -20.94
C GLN A 123 0.06 33.23 -21.04
N VAL A 124 -0.67 32.30 -20.39
CA VAL A 124 -2.14 32.33 -20.33
C VAL A 124 -2.64 33.54 -19.54
N ALA A 125 -1.95 33.93 -18.46
CA ALA A 125 -2.30 35.12 -17.71
C ALA A 125 -2.17 36.41 -18.55
N LYS A 126 -1.23 36.47 -19.50
CA LYS A 126 -1.04 37.64 -20.38
C LYS A 126 -2.02 37.70 -21.56
N SER A 127 -2.45 36.56 -22.09
CA SER A 127 -3.37 36.52 -23.25
C SER A 127 -4.82 36.87 -22.93
N ASN A 128 -5.20 36.92 -21.64
CA ASN A 128 -6.57 37.24 -21.22
C ASN A 128 -6.78 38.74 -20.92
N PHE A 129 -5.75 39.58 -21.09
CA PHE A 129 -5.81 41.04 -20.86
C PHE A 129 -5.38 41.88 -22.07
N SER A 130 -5.36 41.29 -23.28
CA SER A 130 -5.11 41.97 -24.56
C SER A 130 -6.33 41.90 -25.46
#